data_AF-A0A0G1X2H2-F1
#
_entry.id   AF-A0A0G1X2H2-F1
#
_cell.length_a   1.000
_cell.length_b   1.000
_cell.length_c   1.000
_cell.angle_alpha   90.00
_cell.angle_beta   90.00
_cell.angle_gamma   90.00
#
_symmetry.space_group_name_H-M   'P 1'
#
loop_
_entity.id
_entity.type
_entity.pdbx_description
1 polymer ?
#
loop_
_entity_poly.entity_id
_entity_poly.type
_entity_poly.pdbx_seq_one_letter_code
_entity_poly.pdbx_strand_id
1 'polypeptide(L)'
;MITKPTVLVLGAGASNPYGYPTGKQLKKTMLEELANPSSRMVSIFSYQAFGERDIQSFRKALLRSGQASIDAFLEHQPRFMEMGKLAITVALAAKENTDGMFIIGDWYEHLFRALDARPEEFSKNKFSIVTFNYDRSIETFLVNSLKYSYDKTEEDAGKILSSIPIIHLHGQIGNLPWQDKQTNREYGNIDDNFQIKQSSAGIRIIHEADAAKDAAFIASRKLIGDAEQIYFLGFGYHPDNIARLGIAEIDIEGRAVFGTCMGYTNREAEDTMVRCGRKIDLKQPGSQHFSILQFMRENIRLV
;
A
#
# COMPACT_ATOMS: atom_id res chain seq x y z
N MET A 1 -15.21 -15.46 9.33
CA MET A 1 -14.82 -15.88 7.97
C MET A 1 -15.61 -15.11 6.92
N ILE A 2 -14.92 -14.57 5.92
CA ILE A 2 -15.49 -13.84 4.79
C ILE A 2 -15.93 -14.86 3.71
N THR A 3 -17.23 -14.93 3.42
CA THR A 3 -17.83 -15.96 2.56
C THR A 3 -18.22 -15.47 1.16
N LYS A 4 -18.37 -14.15 1.00
CA LYS A 4 -18.55 -13.49 -0.29
C LYS A 4 -17.19 -13.10 -0.85
N PRO A 5 -16.95 -13.24 -2.17
CA PRO A 5 -15.73 -12.74 -2.81
C PRO A 5 -15.54 -11.24 -2.55
N THR A 6 -14.56 -10.91 -1.71
CA THR A 6 -14.28 -9.54 -1.27
C THR A 6 -12.83 -9.16 -1.62
N VAL A 7 -12.68 -7.98 -2.21
CA VAL A 7 -11.37 -7.37 -2.51
C VAL A 7 -11.27 -6.04 -1.76
N LEU A 8 -10.18 -5.85 -1.01
CA LEU A 8 -9.77 -4.51 -0.56
C LEU A 8 -8.74 -3.94 -1.53
N VAL A 9 -8.98 -2.72 -2.00
CA VAL A 9 -8.00 -1.93 -2.76
C VAL A 9 -7.42 -0.87 -1.83
N LEU A 10 -6.15 -1.00 -1.48
CA LEU A 10 -5.50 -0.15 -0.49
C LEU A 10 -4.60 0.90 -1.15
N GLY A 11 -4.73 2.15 -0.68
CA GLY A 11 -3.74 3.20 -0.93
C GLY A 11 -3.09 3.68 0.35
N ALA A 12 -2.23 4.70 0.25
CA ALA A 12 -1.35 5.09 1.36
C ALA A 12 -2.10 5.58 2.61
N GLY A 13 -3.36 5.99 2.49
CA GLY A 13 -4.21 6.30 3.63
C GLY A 13 -4.56 5.08 4.49
N ALA A 14 -4.47 3.87 3.95
CA ALA A 14 -4.75 2.61 4.66
C ALA A 14 -3.73 2.36 5.79
N SER A 15 -2.45 2.57 5.50
CA SER A 15 -1.37 2.37 6.45
C SER A 15 -1.12 3.61 7.34
N ASN A 16 -1.78 4.74 7.06
CA ASN A 16 -1.52 6.01 7.75
C ASN A 16 -1.78 6.02 9.26
N PRO A 17 -2.87 5.39 9.77
CA PRO A 17 -3.08 5.25 11.22
C PRO A 17 -1.90 4.57 11.93
N TYR A 18 -1.17 3.71 11.22
CA TYR A 18 -0.03 2.93 11.74
C TYR A 18 1.32 3.61 11.53
N GLY A 19 1.34 4.92 11.27
CA GLY A 19 2.54 5.74 11.20
C GLY A 19 3.17 5.87 9.80
N TYR A 20 2.59 5.24 8.78
CA TYR A 20 3.07 5.35 7.40
C TYR A 20 2.61 6.65 6.73
N PRO A 21 3.45 7.28 5.89
CA PRO A 21 3.10 8.51 5.23
C PRO A 21 2.17 8.28 4.02
N THR A 22 1.21 9.18 3.83
CA THR A 22 0.57 9.37 2.52
C THR A 22 1.58 9.81 1.46
N GLY A 23 1.26 9.70 0.17
CA GLY A 23 2.18 10.13 -0.91
C GLY A 23 2.68 11.58 -0.78
N LYS A 24 1.81 12.50 -0.33
CA LYS A 24 2.19 13.91 -0.07
C LYS A 24 3.14 14.03 1.13
N GLN A 25 2.85 13.32 2.22
CA GLN A 25 3.71 13.29 3.41
C GLN A 25 5.07 12.67 3.10
N LEU A 26 5.11 11.58 2.32
CA LEU A 26 6.33 10.90 1.91
C LEU A 26 7.23 11.85 1.13
N LYS A 27 6.69 12.53 0.11
CA LYS A 27 7.41 13.55 -0.65
C LYS A 27 7.96 14.65 0.25
N LYS A 28 7.15 15.15 1.20
CA LYS A 28 7.58 16.18 2.15
C LYS A 28 8.74 15.69 3.02
N THR A 29 8.62 14.51 3.64
CA THR A 29 9.67 13.90 4.47
C THR A 29 10.97 13.72 3.67
N MET A 30 10.90 13.20 2.44
CA MET A 30 12.07 13.08 1.57
C MET A 30 12.76 14.43 1.32
N LEU A 31 11.99 15.49 1.05
CA LEU A 31 12.55 16.82 0.80
C LEU A 31 13.22 17.45 2.02
N GLU A 32 12.72 17.14 3.22
CA GLU A 32 13.29 17.54 4.50
C GLU A 32 14.56 16.74 4.81
N GLU A 33 14.54 15.42 4.67
CA GLU A 33 15.72 14.58 4.91
C GLU A 33 16.85 14.87 3.93
N LEU A 34 16.55 15.05 2.64
CA LEU A 34 17.54 15.42 1.62
C LEU A 34 18.11 16.83 1.83
N ALA A 35 17.45 17.68 2.64
CA ALA A 35 17.97 19.01 2.97
C ALA A 35 18.99 18.98 4.14
N ASN A 36 18.96 17.92 4.94
CA ASN A 36 19.82 17.77 6.11
C ASN A 36 20.98 16.81 5.80
N PRO A 37 22.23 17.29 5.70
CA PRO A 37 23.39 16.45 5.41
C PRO A 37 23.62 15.32 6.41
N SER A 38 23.14 15.47 7.65
CA SER A 38 23.26 14.48 8.72
C SER A 38 22.08 13.49 8.77
N SER A 39 21.13 13.56 7.83
CA SER A 39 20.00 12.64 7.82
C SER A 39 20.42 11.21 7.45
N ARG A 40 19.63 10.22 7.88
CA ARG A 40 19.85 8.82 7.52
C ARG A 40 19.81 8.62 6.00
N MET A 41 18.89 9.30 5.30
CA MET A 41 18.80 9.25 3.85
C MET A 41 20.06 9.74 3.15
N VAL A 42 20.62 10.88 3.56
CA VAL A 42 21.87 11.39 2.95
C VAL A 42 23.07 10.48 3.28
N SER A 43 23.12 9.93 4.49
CA SER A 43 24.14 8.96 4.89
C SER A 43 24.10 7.69 4.03
N ILE A 44 22.91 7.11 3.82
CA ILE A 44 22.72 5.93 2.96
C ILE A 44 23.03 6.26 1.49
N PHE A 45 22.66 7.44 1.01
CA PHE A 45 22.98 7.86 -0.36
C PHE A 45 24.49 7.97 -0.57
N SER A 46 25.20 8.55 0.40
CA SER A 46 26.67 8.65 0.39
C SER A 46 27.33 7.27 0.44
N TYR A 47 26.80 6.35 1.26
CA TYR A 47 27.23 4.94 1.31
C TYR A 47 27.06 4.23 -0.05
N GLN A 48 26.05 4.62 -0.84
CA GLN A 48 25.79 4.12 -2.19
C GLN A 48 26.52 4.92 -3.28
N ALA A 49 27.51 5.73 -2.91
CA ALA A 49 28.34 6.53 -3.80
C ALA A 49 27.59 7.58 -4.65
N PHE A 50 26.38 8.01 -4.23
CA PHE A 50 25.74 9.19 -4.80
C PHE A 50 26.46 10.46 -4.34
N GLY A 51 26.94 11.27 -5.28
CA GLY A 51 27.66 12.50 -4.97
C GLY A 51 26.72 13.61 -4.47
N GLU A 52 27.24 14.53 -3.66
CA GLU A 52 26.44 15.64 -3.10
C GLU A 52 25.67 16.43 -4.17
N ARG A 53 26.27 16.64 -5.34
CA ARG A 53 25.62 17.30 -6.49
C ARG A 53 24.43 16.53 -7.02
N ASP A 54 24.48 15.20 -7.04
CA ASP A 54 23.38 14.35 -7.48
C ASP A 54 22.22 14.41 -6.50
N ILE A 55 22.52 14.37 -5.19
CA ILE A 55 21.53 14.51 -4.11
C ILE A 55 20.83 15.86 -4.21
N GLN A 56 21.60 16.94 -4.35
CA GLN A 56 21.04 18.30 -4.51
C GLN A 56 20.20 18.43 -5.79
N SER A 57 20.66 17.83 -6.90
CA SER A 57 19.94 17.80 -8.18
C SER A 57 18.61 17.06 -8.05
N PHE A 58 18.62 15.86 -7.45
CA PHE A 58 17.42 15.06 -7.17
C PHE A 58 16.42 15.81 -6.31
N ARG A 59 16.86 16.35 -5.17
CA ARG A 59 16.00 17.15 -4.28
C ARG A 59 15.37 18.34 -5.00
N LYS A 60 16.19 19.10 -5.75
CA LYS A 60 15.72 20.28 -6.50
C LYS A 60 14.69 19.89 -7.56
N ALA A 61 14.93 18.80 -8.29
CA ALA A 61 14.00 18.29 -9.30
C ALA A 61 12.68 17.81 -8.66
N LEU A 62 12.76 17.02 -7.58
CA LEU A 62 11.58 16.53 -6.87
C LEU A 62 10.71 17.69 -6.34
N LEU A 63 11.34 18.70 -5.73
CA LEU A 63 10.67 19.88 -5.21
C LEU A 63 9.97 20.69 -6.32
N ARG A 64 10.69 20.93 -7.43
CA ARG A 64 10.24 21.85 -8.49
C ARG A 64 9.41 21.19 -9.59
N SER A 65 9.25 19.86 -9.55
CA SER A 65 8.52 19.11 -10.57
C SER A 65 7.01 19.40 -10.66
N GLY A 66 6.41 19.94 -9.60
CA GLY A 66 4.95 20.10 -9.49
C GLY A 66 4.17 18.79 -9.35
N GLN A 67 4.84 17.62 -9.39
CA GLN A 67 4.18 16.31 -9.32
C GLN A 67 3.61 16.01 -7.93
N ALA A 68 2.46 15.35 -7.89
CA ALA A 68 1.72 15.11 -6.65
C ALA A 68 2.36 14.04 -5.72
N SER A 69 3.09 13.09 -6.29
CA SER A 69 3.78 12.01 -5.57
C SER A 69 5.19 11.77 -6.10
N ILE A 70 5.95 10.94 -5.40
CA ILE A 70 7.27 10.47 -5.86
C ILE A 70 7.13 9.56 -7.08
N ASP A 71 6.10 8.71 -7.15
CA ASP A 71 5.87 7.81 -8.29
C ASP A 71 5.65 8.59 -9.58
N ALA A 72 4.73 9.55 -9.56
CA ALA A 72 4.46 10.41 -10.72
C ALA A 72 5.69 11.21 -11.16
N PHE A 73 6.55 11.58 -10.20
CA PHE A 73 7.84 12.19 -10.51
C PHE A 73 8.82 11.23 -11.18
N LEU A 74 8.98 10.01 -10.66
CA LEU A 74 9.93 9.02 -11.18
C LEU A 74 9.52 8.48 -12.55
N GLU A 75 8.22 8.41 -12.85
CA GLU A 75 7.74 8.12 -14.20
C GLU A 75 8.30 9.12 -15.23
N HIS A 76 8.38 10.40 -14.90
CA HIS A 76 8.89 11.44 -15.81
C HIS A 76 10.38 11.72 -15.67
N GLN A 77 11.07 11.13 -14.68
CA GLN A 77 12.49 11.35 -14.42
C GLN A 77 13.26 10.04 -14.17
N PRO A 78 13.40 9.17 -15.20
CA PRO A 78 14.07 7.86 -15.05
C PRO A 78 15.51 7.95 -14.54
N ARG A 79 16.22 9.06 -14.79
CA ARG A 79 17.57 9.31 -14.25
C ARG A 79 17.65 9.29 -12.71
N PHE A 80 16.53 9.54 -12.03
CA PHE A 80 16.45 9.53 -10.58
C PHE A 80 15.83 8.23 -10.04
N MET A 81 15.60 7.22 -10.88
CA MET A 81 14.92 5.98 -10.50
C MET A 81 15.58 5.30 -9.30
N GLU A 82 16.90 5.14 -9.32
CA GLU A 82 17.61 4.48 -8.21
C GLU A 82 17.55 5.27 -6.90
N MET A 83 17.82 6.58 -6.95
CA MET A 83 17.71 7.46 -5.77
C MET A 83 16.27 7.52 -5.24
N GLY A 84 15.29 7.57 -6.14
CA GLY A 84 13.87 7.60 -5.80
C GLY A 84 13.42 6.36 -5.06
N LYS A 85 13.72 5.17 -5.60
CA LYS A 85 13.42 3.89 -4.94
C LYS A 85 14.10 3.79 -3.59
N LEU A 86 15.38 4.13 -3.51
CA LEU A 86 16.13 4.10 -2.26
C LEU A 86 15.56 5.06 -1.22
N ALA A 87 15.19 6.28 -1.61
CA ALA A 87 14.56 7.23 -0.69
C ALA A 87 13.19 6.76 -0.19
N ILE A 88 12.36 6.15 -1.06
CA ILE A 88 11.10 5.52 -0.63
C ILE A 88 11.39 4.44 0.41
N THR A 89 12.33 3.53 0.13
CA THR A 89 12.70 2.46 1.06
C THR A 89 13.21 2.99 2.40
N VAL A 90 14.11 3.97 2.40
CA VAL A 90 14.64 4.56 3.64
C VAL A 90 13.52 5.20 4.45
N ALA A 91 12.68 6.01 3.81
CA ALA A 91 11.61 6.73 4.49
C ALA A 91 10.54 5.80 5.08
N LEU A 92 10.19 4.71 4.39
CA LEU A 92 9.19 3.76 4.85
C LEU A 92 9.75 2.74 5.84
N ALA A 93 10.98 2.25 5.66
CA ALA A 93 11.62 1.35 6.61
C ALA A 93 11.77 2.02 8.00
N ALA A 94 12.02 3.33 8.04
CA ALA A 94 12.04 4.11 9.28
C ALA A 94 10.67 4.21 10.00
N LYS A 95 9.57 3.75 9.37
CA LYS A 95 8.23 3.67 9.96
C LYS A 95 7.86 2.26 10.40
N GLU A 96 8.67 1.26 10.11
CA GLU A 96 8.42 -0.11 10.54
C GLU A 96 8.58 -0.21 12.06
N ASN A 97 7.46 -0.20 12.77
CA ASN A 97 7.36 -0.40 14.21
C ASN A 97 6.33 -1.49 14.49
N THR A 98 6.79 -2.65 14.98
CA THR A 98 5.91 -3.80 15.25
C THR A 98 4.88 -3.48 16.32
N ASP A 99 5.25 -2.83 17.41
CA ASP A 99 4.28 -2.53 18.47
C ASP A 99 3.32 -1.41 18.05
N GLY A 100 3.82 -0.44 17.28
CA GLY A 100 3.04 0.70 16.80
C GLY A 100 1.88 0.35 15.86
N MET A 101 1.87 -0.84 15.25
CA MET A 101 0.78 -1.25 14.36
C MET A 101 -0.41 -1.90 15.09
N PHE A 102 -0.24 -2.36 16.34
CA PHE A 102 -1.30 -3.01 17.12
C PHE A 102 -2.16 -1.98 17.88
N ILE A 103 -2.81 -1.10 17.12
CA ILE A 103 -3.74 -0.11 17.66
C ILE A 103 -5.04 -0.80 18.05
N ILE A 104 -5.33 -0.83 19.36
CA ILE A 104 -6.52 -1.48 19.90
C ILE A 104 -7.77 -0.84 19.31
N GLY A 105 -8.59 -1.69 18.69
CA GLY A 105 -9.89 -1.32 18.15
C GLY A 105 -9.86 -0.58 16.82
N ASP A 106 -8.73 -0.52 16.10
CA ASP A 106 -8.65 0.03 14.74
C ASP A 106 -8.93 -1.04 13.66
N TRP A 107 -8.76 -0.69 12.39
CA TRP A 107 -9.29 -1.44 11.26
C TRP A 107 -8.53 -2.72 10.91
N TYR A 108 -7.21 -2.79 11.16
CA TYR A 108 -6.44 -4.04 11.10
C TYR A 108 -7.03 -5.11 12.03
N GLU A 109 -7.31 -4.75 13.29
CA GLU A 109 -7.95 -5.65 14.26
C GLU A 109 -9.37 -6.04 13.82
N HIS A 110 -10.14 -5.07 13.30
CA HIS A 110 -11.48 -5.34 12.77
C HIS A 110 -11.46 -6.30 11.58
N LEU A 111 -10.51 -6.14 10.66
CA LEU A 111 -10.32 -7.04 9.52
C LEU A 111 -9.96 -8.45 9.99
N PHE A 112 -9.00 -8.59 10.91
CA PHE A 112 -8.61 -9.90 11.42
C PHE A 112 -9.77 -10.64 12.10
N ARG A 113 -10.61 -9.91 12.85
CA ARG A 113 -11.87 -10.45 13.40
C ARG A 113 -12.90 -10.84 12.35
N ALA A 114 -12.89 -10.24 11.16
CA ALA A 114 -13.81 -10.65 10.10
C ALA A 114 -13.33 -11.92 9.38
N LEU A 115 -12.00 -12.07 9.23
CA LEU A 115 -11.38 -13.27 8.68
C LEU A 115 -11.68 -14.50 9.54
N ASP A 116 -11.82 -14.33 10.86
CA ASP A 116 -12.25 -15.30 11.90
C ASP A 116 -12.46 -16.72 11.38
N ALA A 117 -11.34 -17.44 11.30
CA ALA A 117 -11.24 -18.81 10.83
C ALA A 117 -10.06 -19.48 11.53
N ARG A 118 -10.21 -20.74 11.90
CA ARG A 118 -9.08 -21.55 12.40
C ARG A 118 -8.03 -21.71 11.29
N PRO A 119 -6.74 -21.92 11.63
CA PRO A 119 -5.66 -22.09 10.65
C PRO A 119 -5.98 -23.05 9.49
N GLU A 120 -6.64 -24.17 9.78
CA GLU A 120 -6.97 -25.21 8.79
C GLU A 120 -8.08 -24.77 7.81
N GLU A 121 -8.86 -23.78 8.19
CA GLU A 121 -9.99 -23.24 7.42
C GLU A 121 -9.71 -21.84 6.88
N PHE A 122 -8.56 -21.26 7.19
CA PHE A 122 -8.23 -19.89 6.83
C PHE A 122 -8.27 -19.65 5.32
N SER A 123 -7.87 -20.66 4.54
CA SER A 123 -7.93 -20.70 3.07
C SER A 123 -9.34 -20.68 2.49
N LYS A 124 -10.39 -20.92 3.32
CA LYS A 124 -11.79 -20.81 2.90
C LYS A 124 -12.29 -19.37 2.87
N ASN A 125 -11.53 -18.41 3.40
CA ASN A 125 -11.85 -16.99 3.26
C ASN A 125 -11.82 -16.59 1.78
N LYS A 126 -12.94 -16.07 1.26
CA LYS A 126 -13.02 -15.50 -0.09
C LYS A 126 -12.56 -14.05 -0.10
N PHE A 127 -11.32 -13.82 0.33
CA PHE A 127 -10.80 -12.50 0.57
C PHE A 127 -9.47 -12.29 -0.15
N SER A 128 -9.23 -11.08 -0.64
CA SER A 128 -7.95 -10.68 -1.20
C SER A 128 -7.68 -9.19 -1.01
N ILE A 129 -6.41 -8.82 -1.09
CA ILE A 129 -5.93 -7.44 -0.99
C ILE A 129 -5.16 -7.09 -2.26
N VAL A 130 -5.48 -5.93 -2.83
CA VAL A 130 -4.70 -5.28 -3.89
C VAL A 130 -4.21 -3.96 -3.32
N THR A 131 -2.90 -3.73 -3.27
CA THR A 131 -2.33 -2.55 -2.62
C THR A 131 -1.37 -1.80 -3.53
N PHE A 132 -1.46 -0.47 -3.47
CA PHE A 132 -0.47 0.44 -4.05
C PHE A 132 0.64 0.79 -3.06
N ASN A 133 0.52 0.35 -1.81
CA ASN A 133 1.47 0.69 -0.77
C ASN A 133 2.72 -0.16 -0.92
N TYR A 134 3.87 0.46 -0.67
CA TYR A 134 5.15 -0.22 -0.63
C TYR A 134 5.46 -0.83 0.74
N ASP A 135 4.76 -0.39 1.78
CA ASP A 135 4.92 -0.93 3.13
C ASP A 135 4.36 -2.35 3.24
N ARG A 136 4.75 -3.04 4.30
CA ARG A 136 4.47 -4.47 4.54
C ARG A 136 3.65 -4.65 5.82
N SER A 137 2.98 -3.58 6.25
CA SER A 137 2.45 -3.49 7.61
C SER A 137 1.23 -4.37 7.82
N ILE A 138 0.38 -4.53 6.80
CA ILE A 138 -0.79 -5.41 6.90
C ILE A 138 -0.37 -6.88 6.95
N GLU A 139 0.64 -7.28 6.17
CA GLU A 139 1.20 -8.63 6.20
C GLU A 139 1.83 -8.92 7.56
N THR A 140 2.67 -8.00 8.06
CA THR A 140 3.29 -8.13 9.36
C THR A 140 2.23 -8.22 10.47
N PHE A 141 1.19 -7.39 10.42
CA PHE A 141 0.08 -7.45 11.37
C PHE A 141 -0.60 -8.82 11.32
N LEU A 142 -1.04 -9.27 10.15
CA LEU A 142 -1.79 -10.52 9.99
C LEU A 142 -0.96 -11.76 10.38
N VAL A 143 0.31 -11.82 10.02
CA VAL A 143 1.21 -12.92 10.42
C VAL A 143 1.39 -12.95 11.93
N ASN A 144 1.63 -11.81 12.57
CA ASN A 144 1.77 -11.75 14.03
C ASN A 144 0.45 -12.10 14.73
N SER A 145 -0.70 -11.61 14.23
CA SER A 145 -2.01 -11.98 14.76
C SER A 145 -2.27 -13.49 14.67
N LEU A 146 -1.94 -14.14 13.55
CA LEU A 146 -2.04 -15.60 13.41
C LEU A 146 -1.06 -16.34 14.35
N LYS A 147 0.20 -15.90 14.38
CA LYS A 147 1.28 -16.45 15.21
C LYS A 147 0.88 -16.50 16.68
N TYR A 148 0.43 -15.37 17.23
CA TYR A 148 0.13 -15.24 18.65
C TYR A 148 -1.28 -15.72 19.03
N SER A 149 -2.25 -15.72 18.10
CA SER A 149 -3.59 -16.25 18.39
C SER A 149 -3.63 -17.78 18.40
N TYR A 150 -2.73 -18.44 17.67
CA TYR A 150 -2.74 -19.90 17.46
C TYR A 150 -1.43 -20.61 17.83
N ASP A 151 -0.53 -19.94 18.54
CA ASP A 151 0.78 -20.46 18.98
C ASP A 151 1.57 -21.12 17.84
N LYS A 152 1.77 -20.36 16.75
CA LYS A 152 2.50 -20.81 15.55
C LYS A 152 3.89 -20.18 15.48
N THR A 153 4.75 -20.78 14.65
CA THR A 153 5.97 -20.13 14.18
C THR A 153 5.65 -19.03 13.18
N GLU A 154 6.58 -18.11 12.92
CA GLU A 154 6.40 -17.09 11.89
C GLU A 154 6.24 -17.74 10.50
N GLU A 155 7.03 -18.76 10.20
CA GLU A 155 6.94 -19.48 8.93
C GLU A 155 5.59 -20.17 8.75
N ASP A 156 5.04 -20.78 9.78
CA ASP A 156 3.74 -21.45 9.68
C ASP A 156 2.59 -20.44 9.59
N ALA A 157 2.66 -19.34 10.33
CA ALA A 157 1.71 -18.22 10.20
C ALA A 157 1.78 -17.58 8.80
N GLY A 158 2.98 -17.41 8.24
CA GLY A 158 3.20 -16.93 6.88
C GLY A 158 2.62 -17.88 5.83
N LYS A 159 2.76 -19.20 6.00
CA LYS A 159 2.12 -20.20 5.11
C LYS A 159 0.59 -20.12 5.16
N ILE A 160 0.01 -19.92 6.35
CA ILE A 160 -1.43 -19.73 6.51
C ILE A 160 -1.87 -18.47 5.76
N LEU A 161 -1.18 -17.34 5.98
CA LEU A 161 -1.50 -16.07 5.32
C LEU A 161 -1.34 -16.14 3.80
N SER A 162 -0.39 -16.93 3.29
CA SER A 162 -0.17 -17.13 1.85
C SER A 162 -1.41 -17.69 1.10
N SER A 163 -2.40 -18.22 1.82
CA SER A 163 -3.68 -18.62 1.22
C SER A 163 -4.59 -17.43 0.84
N ILE A 164 -4.33 -16.24 1.37
CA ILE A 164 -5.00 -14.99 0.99
C ILE A 164 -4.12 -14.27 -0.06
N PRO A 165 -4.65 -14.01 -1.27
CA PRO A 165 -3.91 -13.23 -2.26
C PRO A 165 -3.72 -11.78 -1.77
N ILE A 166 -2.46 -11.36 -1.65
CA ILE A 166 -2.08 -9.96 -1.40
C ILE A 166 -1.14 -9.50 -2.51
N ILE A 167 -1.59 -8.56 -3.34
CA ILE A 167 -0.89 -8.10 -4.54
C ILE A 167 -0.40 -6.66 -4.36
N HIS A 168 0.91 -6.47 -4.33
CA HIS A 168 1.55 -5.16 -4.42
C HIS A 168 1.76 -4.74 -5.87
N LEU A 169 0.93 -3.81 -6.36
CA LEU A 169 0.94 -3.37 -7.76
C LEU A 169 2.26 -2.73 -8.18
N HIS A 170 2.88 -1.99 -7.26
CA HIS A 170 4.19 -1.38 -7.46
C HIS A 170 5.31 -2.13 -6.73
N GLY A 171 5.06 -3.37 -6.27
CA GLY A 171 6.02 -4.07 -5.41
C GLY A 171 6.12 -3.45 -4.01
N GLN A 172 7.16 -3.82 -3.27
CA GLN A 172 7.28 -3.53 -1.83
C GLN A 172 8.74 -3.30 -1.41
N ILE A 173 8.95 -2.77 -0.20
CA ILE A 173 10.27 -2.47 0.38
C ILE A 173 11.03 -3.71 0.90
N GLY A 174 11.08 -4.77 0.09
CA GLY A 174 11.71 -6.06 0.38
C GLY A 174 10.73 -7.12 0.90
N ASN A 175 11.06 -8.40 0.76
CA ASN A 175 10.20 -9.47 1.29
C ASN A 175 10.35 -9.59 2.81
N LEU A 176 9.30 -10.01 3.50
CA LEU A 176 9.38 -10.46 4.90
C LEU A 176 10.14 -11.80 4.97
N PRO A 177 10.76 -12.16 6.11
CA PRO A 177 11.55 -13.38 6.24
C PRO A 177 10.80 -14.67 5.83
N TRP A 178 9.51 -14.74 6.14
CA TRP A 178 8.66 -15.89 5.77
C TRP A 178 8.28 -15.94 4.28
N GLN A 179 8.39 -14.83 3.53
CA GLN A 179 8.03 -14.74 2.11
C GLN A 179 9.15 -15.25 1.19
N ASP A 180 10.41 -14.95 1.53
CA ASP A 180 11.58 -15.34 0.74
C ASP A 180 12.81 -15.46 1.66
N LYS A 181 13.62 -16.51 1.52
CA LYS A 181 14.84 -16.71 2.32
C LYS A 181 16.08 -16.01 1.76
N GLN A 182 16.05 -15.58 0.50
CA GLN A 182 17.21 -15.02 -0.19
C GLN A 182 17.18 -13.49 -0.27
N THR A 183 15.99 -12.91 -0.49
CA THR A 183 15.82 -11.46 -0.67
C THR A 183 14.81 -10.88 0.33
N ASN A 184 15.08 -11.06 1.62
CA ASN A 184 14.26 -10.51 2.71
C ASN A 184 14.97 -9.42 3.52
N ARG A 185 14.16 -8.74 4.33
CA ARG A 185 14.61 -7.85 5.40
C ARG A 185 13.65 -7.97 6.57
N GLU A 186 14.20 -8.19 7.76
CA GLU A 186 13.47 -8.16 9.03
C GLU A 186 12.66 -6.86 9.17
N TYR A 187 11.42 -6.97 9.63
CA TYR A 187 10.56 -5.81 9.81
C TYR A 187 11.10 -4.94 10.96
N GLY A 188 11.35 -3.66 10.69
CA GLY A 188 11.97 -2.72 11.63
C GLY A 188 13.50 -2.72 11.61
N ASN A 189 14.15 -3.66 10.90
CA ASN A 189 15.60 -3.61 10.74
C ASN A 189 15.98 -2.51 9.75
N ILE A 190 16.51 -1.42 10.32
CA ILE A 190 17.01 -0.27 9.57
C ILE A 190 18.52 -0.12 9.65
N ASP A 191 19.25 -0.99 10.35
CA ASP A 191 20.68 -0.79 10.63
C ASP A 191 21.59 -1.25 9.48
N ASP A 192 21.13 -2.23 8.70
CA ASP A 192 21.88 -2.76 7.56
C ASP A 192 21.62 -1.95 6.27
N ASN A 193 22.54 -1.03 5.95
CA ASN A 193 22.47 -0.21 4.74
C ASN A 193 22.46 -1.05 3.44
N PHE A 194 23.11 -2.22 3.44
CA PHE A 194 23.15 -3.09 2.27
C PHE A 194 21.78 -3.74 2.04
N GLN A 195 21.15 -4.27 3.10
CA GLN A 195 19.79 -4.81 3.01
C GLN A 195 18.75 -3.74 2.66
N ILE A 196 18.89 -2.51 3.16
CA ILE A 196 18.02 -1.39 2.77
C ILE A 196 18.15 -1.10 1.26
N LYS A 197 19.38 -1.06 0.72
CA LYS A 197 19.57 -0.91 -0.72
C LYS A 197 18.96 -2.08 -1.50
N GLN A 198 19.21 -3.32 -1.08
CA GLN A 198 18.68 -4.51 -1.74
C GLN A 198 17.14 -4.49 -1.76
N SER A 199 16.53 -4.12 -0.64
CA SER A 199 15.08 -3.97 -0.47
C SER A 199 14.46 -2.95 -1.43
N SER A 200 15.21 -1.90 -1.80
CA SER A 200 14.74 -0.90 -2.78
C SER A 200 14.57 -1.44 -4.20
N ALA A 201 15.20 -2.57 -4.53
CA ALA A 201 15.01 -3.23 -5.82
C ALA A 201 13.59 -3.80 -5.99
N GLY A 202 12.87 -4.05 -4.89
CA GLY A 202 11.48 -4.53 -4.90
C GLY A 202 10.46 -3.49 -5.34
N ILE A 203 10.84 -2.20 -5.40
CA ILE A 203 9.96 -1.12 -5.88
C ILE A 203 9.90 -1.12 -7.41
N ARG A 204 8.69 -1.02 -7.96
CA ARG A 204 8.38 -1.02 -9.40
C ARG A 204 7.56 0.22 -9.75
N ILE A 205 8.19 1.14 -10.48
CA ILE A 205 7.50 2.28 -11.09
C ILE A 205 7.03 1.81 -12.47
N ILE A 206 5.71 1.77 -12.68
CA ILE A 206 5.08 1.20 -13.88
C ILE A 206 4.35 2.30 -14.63
N HIS A 207 4.64 2.43 -15.93
CA HIS A 207 3.88 3.30 -16.82
C HIS A 207 2.54 2.68 -17.21
N GLU A 208 1.57 3.53 -17.57
CA GLU A 208 0.22 3.08 -17.94
C GLU A 208 0.24 2.06 -19.10
N ALA A 209 1.05 2.29 -20.13
CA ALA A 209 1.16 1.39 -21.28
C ALA A 209 1.68 -0.02 -20.93
N ASP A 210 2.46 -0.13 -19.86
CA ASP A 210 3.06 -1.40 -19.43
C ASP A 210 2.11 -2.20 -18.50
N ALA A 211 1.15 -1.52 -17.84
CA ALA A 211 0.21 -2.15 -16.91
C ALA A 211 -0.73 -3.17 -17.58
N ALA A 212 -0.94 -3.10 -18.90
CA ALA A 212 -1.69 -4.10 -19.64
C ALA A 212 -0.98 -5.47 -19.70
N LYS A 213 0.36 -5.47 -19.62
CA LYS A 213 1.21 -6.67 -19.71
C LYS A 213 1.79 -7.09 -18.36
N ASP A 214 1.72 -6.23 -17.35
CA ASP A 214 2.23 -6.53 -16.02
C ASP A 214 1.37 -7.59 -15.30
N ALA A 215 2.03 -8.64 -14.80
CA ALA A 215 1.36 -9.77 -14.17
C ALA A 215 0.56 -9.38 -12.91
N ALA A 216 1.05 -8.42 -12.11
CA ALA A 216 0.37 -8.00 -10.89
C ALA A 216 -0.92 -7.24 -11.24
N PHE A 217 -0.88 -6.36 -12.24
CA PHE A 217 -2.07 -5.66 -12.72
C PHE A 217 -3.08 -6.59 -13.40
N ILE A 218 -2.62 -7.59 -14.17
CA ILE A 218 -3.50 -8.61 -14.76
C ILE A 218 -4.21 -9.39 -13.65
N ALA A 219 -3.45 -9.87 -12.66
CA ALA A 219 -4.00 -10.63 -11.54
C ALA A 219 -4.95 -9.78 -10.68
N SER A 220 -4.63 -8.50 -10.42
CA SER A 220 -5.50 -7.61 -9.68
C SER A 220 -6.82 -7.32 -10.42
N ARG A 221 -6.77 -7.09 -11.74
CA ARG A 221 -7.97 -6.91 -12.57
C ARG A 221 -8.87 -8.14 -12.52
N LYS A 222 -8.29 -9.34 -12.54
CA LYS A 222 -9.04 -10.59 -12.37
C LYS A 222 -9.69 -10.67 -10.99
N LEU A 223 -8.95 -10.43 -9.90
CA LEU A 223 -9.51 -10.45 -8.55
C LEU A 223 -10.68 -9.46 -8.39
N ILE A 224 -10.50 -8.24 -8.89
CA ILE A 224 -11.53 -7.19 -8.88
C ILE A 224 -12.74 -7.62 -9.73
N GLY A 225 -12.50 -8.17 -10.93
CA GLY A 225 -13.55 -8.64 -11.83
C GLY A 225 -14.36 -9.82 -11.31
N ASP A 226 -13.75 -10.68 -10.48
CA ASP A 226 -14.38 -11.86 -9.87
C ASP A 226 -15.08 -11.54 -8.52
N ALA A 227 -14.86 -10.34 -7.96
CA ALA A 227 -15.37 -9.96 -6.64
C ALA A 227 -16.83 -9.48 -6.66
N GLU A 228 -17.60 -9.86 -5.63
CA GLU A 228 -18.94 -9.33 -5.34
C GLU A 228 -18.87 -8.02 -4.54
N GLN A 229 -17.81 -7.87 -3.76
CA GLN A 229 -17.58 -6.74 -2.88
C GLN A 229 -16.17 -6.15 -3.12
N ILE A 230 -16.11 -4.86 -3.42
CA ILE A 230 -14.86 -4.16 -3.73
C ILE A 230 -14.82 -2.88 -2.91
N TYR A 231 -13.81 -2.74 -2.04
CA TYR A 231 -13.72 -1.60 -1.14
C TYR A 231 -12.37 -0.89 -1.27
N PHE A 232 -12.41 0.41 -1.61
CA PHE A 232 -11.22 1.25 -1.76
C PHE A 232 -10.92 2.00 -0.46
N LEU A 233 -9.85 1.61 0.24
CA LEU A 233 -9.52 2.16 1.56
C LEU A 233 -8.24 3.00 1.50
N GLY A 234 -8.33 4.26 1.93
CA GLY A 234 -7.21 5.19 1.93
C GLY A 234 -6.61 5.43 0.53
N PHE A 235 -7.41 5.21 -0.52
CA PHE A 235 -6.97 5.30 -1.91
C PHE A 235 -7.03 6.74 -2.44
N GLY A 236 -6.02 7.14 -3.21
CA GLY A 236 -5.85 8.52 -3.68
C GLY A 236 -6.57 8.86 -4.97
N TYR A 237 -7.20 7.89 -5.65
CA TYR A 237 -7.96 8.06 -6.90
C TYR A 237 -7.21 8.81 -8.02
N HIS A 238 -5.89 8.62 -8.13
CA HIS A 238 -5.13 9.18 -9.24
C HIS A 238 -5.64 8.58 -10.57
N PRO A 239 -5.84 9.39 -11.63
CA PRO A 239 -6.41 8.93 -12.90
C PRO A 239 -5.69 7.72 -13.47
N ASP A 240 -4.37 7.76 -13.52
CA ASP A 240 -3.56 6.67 -14.08
C ASP A 240 -3.75 5.37 -13.29
N ASN A 241 -3.89 5.45 -11.95
CA ASN A 241 -4.10 4.26 -11.13
C ASN A 241 -5.51 3.67 -11.32
N ILE A 242 -6.52 4.52 -11.50
CA ILE A 242 -7.89 4.08 -11.85
C ILE A 242 -7.89 3.40 -13.21
N ALA A 243 -7.21 3.99 -14.19
CA ALA A 243 -7.09 3.44 -15.54
C ALA A 243 -6.37 2.09 -15.54
N ARG A 244 -5.21 1.99 -14.85
CA ARG A 244 -4.42 0.75 -14.73
C ARG A 244 -5.21 -0.39 -14.09
N LEU A 245 -6.10 -0.09 -13.13
CA LEU A 245 -7.00 -1.06 -12.51
C LEU A 245 -8.20 -1.46 -13.38
N GLY A 246 -8.44 -0.78 -14.50
CA GLY A 246 -9.58 -1.07 -15.37
C GLY A 246 -10.94 -0.78 -14.72
N ILE A 247 -11.02 0.19 -13.79
CA ILE A 247 -12.25 0.43 -13.01
C ILE A 247 -13.46 0.73 -13.90
N ALA A 248 -13.25 1.45 -15.00
CA ALA A 248 -14.31 1.80 -15.94
C ALA A 248 -14.98 0.57 -16.59
N GLU A 249 -14.26 -0.55 -16.67
CA GLU A 249 -14.71 -1.80 -17.30
C GLU A 249 -15.43 -2.73 -16.31
N ILE A 250 -15.43 -2.40 -15.02
CA ILE A 250 -16.08 -3.23 -14.00
C ILE A 250 -17.60 -3.19 -14.18
N ASP A 251 -18.20 -4.36 -14.22
CA ASP A 251 -19.64 -4.52 -14.03
C ASP A 251 -19.97 -4.32 -12.55
N ILE A 252 -20.92 -3.43 -12.26
CA ILE A 252 -21.33 -3.07 -10.90
C ILE A 252 -22.73 -3.59 -10.56
N GLU A 253 -23.43 -4.23 -11.50
CA GLU A 253 -24.77 -4.74 -11.26
C GLU A 253 -24.75 -5.80 -10.14
N GLY A 254 -25.51 -5.56 -9.07
CA GLY A 254 -25.56 -6.45 -7.91
C GLY A 254 -24.31 -6.49 -7.03
N ARG A 255 -23.30 -5.64 -7.29
CA ARG A 255 -22.04 -5.60 -6.53
C ARG A 255 -21.97 -4.39 -5.58
N ALA A 256 -21.26 -4.55 -4.48
CA ALA A 256 -20.95 -3.45 -3.57
C ALA A 256 -19.58 -2.87 -3.92
N VAL A 257 -19.53 -1.63 -4.43
CA VAL A 257 -18.28 -0.96 -4.79
C VAL A 257 -18.21 0.41 -4.12
N PHE A 258 -17.52 0.46 -2.97
CA PHE A 258 -17.45 1.66 -2.15
C PHE A 258 -16.00 2.10 -1.92
N GLY A 259 -15.81 3.38 -1.61
CA GLY A 259 -14.50 3.89 -1.27
C GLY A 259 -14.52 4.97 -0.20
N THR A 260 -13.46 5.00 0.61
CA THR A 260 -13.22 6.11 1.53
C THR A 260 -12.79 7.35 0.75
N CYS A 261 -13.21 8.54 1.18
CA CYS A 261 -12.86 9.83 0.56
C CYS A 261 -12.47 10.89 1.61
N MET A 262 -11.84 10.45 2.72
CA MET A 262 -11.51 11.34 3.84
C MET A 262 -10.79 12.62 3.36
N GLY A 263 -11.30 13.78 3.79
CA GLY A 263 -10.73 15.08 3.48
C GLY A 263 -11.13 15.66 2.12
N TYR A 264 -11.92 14.94 1.31
CA TYR A 264 -12.49 15.50 0.09
C TYR A 264 -13.65 16.44 0.43
N THR A 265 -13.80 17.48 -0.37
CA THR A 265 -15.07 18.23 -0.46
C THR A 265 -16.12 17.43 -1.23
N ASN A 266 -17.40 17.77 -1.05
CA ASN A 266 -18.50 17.18 -1.83
C ASN A 266 -18.27 17.23 -3.35
N ARG A 267 -17.63 18.30 -3.83
CA ARG A 267 -17.33 18.48 -5.25
C ARG A 267 -16.20 17.54 -5.70
N GLU A 268 -15.12 17.45 -4.93
CA GLU A 268 -14.02 16.52 -5.26
C GLU A 268 -14.48 15.07 -5.24
N ALA A 269 -15.36 14.69 -4.30
CA ALA A 269 -15.97 13.36 -4.28
C ALA A 269 -16.83 13.12 -5.54
N GLU A 270 -17.69 14.05 -5.93
CA GLU A 270 -18.49 13.94 -7.16
C GLU A 270 -17.62 13.85 -8.42
N ASP A 271 -16.65 14.76 -8.57
CA ASP A 271 -15.74 14.79 -9.72
C ASP A 271 -14.93 13.49 -9.82
N THR A 272 -14.57 12.89 -8.68
CA THR A 272 -13.87 11.60 -8.62
C THR A 272 -14.78 10.45 -9.03
N MET A 273 -16.01 10.39 -8.52
CA MET A 273 -16.97 9.37 -8.94
C MET A 273 -17.25 9.44 -10.45
N VAL A 274 -17.42 10.64 -11.02
CA VAL A 274 -17.61 10.82 -12.47
C VAL A 274 -16.41 10.27 -13.24
N ARG A 275 -15.18 10.55 -12.78
CA ARG A 275 -13.95 10.03 -13.39
C ARG A 275 -13.83 8.51 -13.31
N CYS A 276 -14.33 7.92 -12.24
CA CYS A 276 -14.44 6.46 -12.09
C CYS A 276 -15.63 5.87 -12.86
N GLY A 277 -16.29 6.63 -13.77
CA GLY A 277 -17.47 6.15 -14.50
C GLY A 277 -18.69 5.88 -13.60
N ARG A 278 -18.74 6.52 -12.43
CA ARG A 278 -19.68 6.26 -11.33
C ARG A 278 -19.68 4.81 -10.84
N LYS A 279 -18.57 4.09 -11.02
CA LYS A 279 -18.41 2.69 -10.61
C LYS A 279 -18.05 2.53 -9.15
N ILE A 280 -17.47 3.55 -8.53
CA ILE A 280 -17.13 3.58 -7.10
C ILE A 280 -18.01 4.63 -6.45
N ASP A 281 -18.80 4.23 -5.47
CA ASP A 281 -19.57 5.16 -4.67
C ASP A 281 -18.71 5.69 -3.51
N LEU A 282 -18.63 7.03 -3.42
CA LEU A 282 -17.88 7.79 -2.42
C LEU A 282 -18.79 8.73 -1.60
N LYS A 283 -20.11 8.64 -1.79
CA LYS A 283 -21.10 9.57 -1.22
C LYS A 283 -21.93 8.94 -0.11
N GLN A 284 -21.40 7.93 0.57
CA GLN A 284 -22.05 7.44 1.79
C GLN A 284 -22.13 8.61 2.79
N PRO A 285 -23.27 8.84 3.47
CA PRO A 285 -23.45 9.98 4.35
C PRO A 285 -22.32 10.10 5.40
N GLY A 286 -21.60 11.22 5.40
CA GLY A 286 -20.50 11.47 6.34
C GLY A 286 -19.15 10.84 6.01
N SER A 287 -19.05 10.05 4.93
CA SER A 287 -17.83 9.30 4.52
C SER A 287 -16.56 10.16 4.40
N GLN A 288 -16.68 11.42 4.03
CA GLN A 288 -15.57 12.39 3.96
C GLN A 288 -14.89 12.68 5.32
N HIS A 289 -15.52 12.29 6.43
CA HIS A 289 -15.01 12.43 7.79
C HIS A 289 -14.73 11.10 8.49
N PHE A 290 -15.06 9.97 7.85
CA PHE A 290 -14.91 8.66 8.47
C PHE A 290 -13.45 8.22 8.45
N SER A 291 -12.96 7.76 9.60
CA SER A 291 -11.80 6.87 9.63
C SER A 291 -12.10 5.60 8.84
N ILE A 292 -11.06 4.85 8.47
CA ILE A 292 -11.25 3.58 7.75
C ILE A 292 -12.14 2.65 8.57
N LEU A 293 -11.86 2.47 9.85
CA LEU A 293 -12.70 1.65 10.72
C LEU A 293 -14.17 2.11 10.72
N GLN A 294 -14.43 3.41 10.84
CA GLN A 294 -15.79 3.93 10.86
C GLN A 294 -16.48 3.67 9.52
N PHE A 295 -15.78 3.88 8.40
CA PHE A 295 -16.28 3.54 7.08
C PHE A 295 -16.59 2.04 6.95
N MET A 296 -15.70 1.16 7.45
CA MET A 296 -15.91 -0.28 7.44
C MET A 296 -17.18 -0.66 8.22
N ARG A 297 -17.36 -0.13 9.43
CA ARG A 297 -18.53 -0.43 10.28
C ARG A 297 -19.87 0.01 9.66
N GLU A 298 -19.88 1.14 8.98
CA GLU A 298 -21.10 1.71 8.39
C GLU A 298 -21.45 1.11 7.01
N ASN A 299 -20.43 0.76 6.20
CA ASN A 299 -20.63 0.51 4.77
C ASN A 299 -20.15 -0.87 4.28
N ILE A 300 -19.37 -1.59 5.08
CA ILE A 300 -18.78 -2.87 4.67
C ILE A 300 -19.44 -4.01 5.43
N ARG A 301 -19.89 -5.01 4.67
CA ARG A 301 -20.37 -6.28 5.22
C ARG A 301 -19.34 -7.37 4.95
N LEU A 302 -18.37 -7.53 5.86
CA LEU A 302 -17.37 -8.58 5.75
C LEU A 302 -17.90 -9.96 6.20
N VAL A 303 -18.92 -9.98 7.07
CA VAL A 303 -19.59 -11.19 7.57
C VAL A 303 -21.10 -10.99 7.51
#